data_AF-A0A8T4RGB8-F1
#
_entry.id   AF-A0A8T4RGB8-F1
#
_cell.length_a   1.000
_cell.length_b   1.000
_cell.length_c   1.000
_cell.angle_alpha   90.00
_cell.angle_beta   90.00
_cell.angle_gamma   90.00
#
_symmetry.space_group_name_H-M   'P 1'
#
loop_
_entity.id
_entity.type
_entity.pdbx_description
1 polymer ?
#
loop_
_entity_poly.entity_id
_entity_poly.type
_entity_poly.pdbx_seq_one_letter_code
_entity_poly.pdbx_strand_id
1 'polypeptide(L)'
;MLKLLGWSDDLPTTAGSAKLEWRDSTIRPSRANDRIYLQRDEMVFIPLKEGIQFLYLQGADDVPGRQGRVWFGGTDEAPFLVELNGDIGGEVAKCPDESVFYEALVPEHMRLVARALDRAFVRQGDIFALPLGNREADIAGILNRYSPEITYNVRRYLGLMHGKDEVPALLEKMRKAPFDTYPIFGTRHLGRGQYVESGPVAVFQGRIDAPDHKPILLEDQVHLLGQTNYLTNSEGAD
;
A
#
# COMPACT_ATOMS: atom_id res chain seq x y z
N MET A 1 -21.42 16.05 6.10
CA MET A 1 -20.63 15.50 7.24
C MET A 1 -19.15 15.89 7.19
N LEU A 2 -18.62 16.39 6.06
CA LEU A 2 -17.24 16.92 5.90
C LEU A 2 -17.04 18.38 6.40
N LYS A 3 -18.07 19.05 6.89
CA LYS A 3 -18.03 20.45 7.37
C LYS A 3 -17.49 20.62 8.82
N LEU A 4 -17.04 19.54 9.46
CA LEU A 4 -16.68 19.53 10.89
C LEU A 4 -15.18 19.39 11.18
N LEU A 5 -14.32 19.39 10.16
CA LEU A 5 -12.87 19.46 10.35
C LEU A 5 -12.45 20.91 10.08
N GLY A 6 -12.13 21.63 11.16
CA GLY A 6 -11.94 23.07 11.19
C GLY A 6 -11.10 23.61 10.05
N TRP A 7 -11.69 24.53 9.29
CA TRP A 7 -10.94 25.38 8.37
C TRP A 7 -10.11 26.33 9.24
N SER A 8 -8.80 26.11 9.26
CA SER A 8 -7.85 27.14 9.66
C SER A 8 -7.64 28.04 8.45
N ASP A 9 -7.79 29.36 8.61
CA ASP A 9 -7.44 30.33 7.55
C ASP A 9 -5.97 30.18 7.12
N ASP A 10 -5.14 29.65 8.02
CA ASP A 10 -3.75 29.33 7.77
C ASP A 10 -3.61 27.89 7.25
N LEU A 11 -3.34 27.77 5.96
CA LEU A 11 -2.97 26.51 5.32
C LEU A 11 -1.58 26.05 5.82
N PRO A 12 -1.40 24.74 6.08
CA PRO A 12 -0.13 24.24 6.58
C PRO A 12 0.98 24.45 5.54
N THR A 13 2.16 24.88 5.99
CA THR A 13 3.33 25.07 5.13
C THR A 13 4.23 23.84 5.08
N THR A 14 3.94 22.82 5.89
CA THR A 14 4.71 21.58 5.99
C THR A 14 3.81 20.37 6.29
N ALA A 15 4.27 19.18 5.87
CA ALA A 15 3.77 17.89 6.34
C ALA A 15 4.95 16.97 6.66
N GLY A 16 5.30 16.88 7.94
CA GLY A 16 6.59 16.30 8.36
C GLY A 16 7.77 17.11 7.83
N SER A 17 8.64 16.47 7.05
CA SER A 17 9.78 17.11 6.36
C SER A 17 9.41 17.75 5.02
N ALA A 18 8.25 17.41 4.44
CA ALA A 18 7.80 17.92 3.16
C ALA A 18 7.33 19.38 3.28
N LYS A 19 7.76 20.23 2.37
CA LYS A 19 7.31 21.63 2.25
C LYS A 19 6.08 21.70 1.36
N LEU A 20 5.02 22.33 1.85
CA LEU A 20 3.78 22.52 1.11
C LEU A 20 3.77 23.91 0.47
N GLU A 21 3.58 23.96 -0.83
CA GLU A 21 3.45 25.20 -1.59
C GLU A 21 2.05 25.28 -2.22
N TRP A 22 1.28 26.24 -1.74
CA TRP A 22 -0.09 26.49 -2.18
C TRP A 22 -0.10 27.47 -3.34
N ARG A 23 -0.73 27.09 -4.45
CA ARG A 23 -0.83 27.91 -5.67
C ARG A 23 -2.29 28.23 -5.99
N ASP A 24 -2.50 29.43 -6.52
CA ASP A 24 -3.82 29.94 -6.91
C ASP A 24 -4.20 29.53 -8.36
N SER A 25 -3.32 28.82 -9.06
CA SER A 25 -3.60 28.28 -10.39
C SER A 25 -4.12 26.85 -10.31
N THR A 26 -4.91 26.45 -11.31
CA THR A 26 -5.39 25.07 -11.53
C THR A 26 -4.22 24.16 -11.93
N ILE A 27 -3.34 23.90 -10.98
CA ILE A 27 -2.26 22.95 -11.13
C ILE A 27 -2.73 21.57 -10.67
N ARG A 28 -2.29 20.54 -11.39
CA ARG A 28 -2.37 19.18 -10.87
C ARG A 28 -1.41 19.11 -9.67
N PRO A 29 -1.86 18.57 -8.52
CA PRO A 29 -0.96 18.30 -7.41
C PRO A 29 0.27 17.52 -7.87
N SER A 30 1.44 17.93 -7.40
CA SER A 30 2.71 17.37 -7.84
C SER A 30 3.77 17.48 -6.76
N ARG A 31 4.81 16.66 -6.86
CA ARG A 31 5.99 16.68 -6.01
C ARG A 31 7.22 16.99 -6.84
N ALA A 32 8.13 17.80 -6.29
CA ALA A 32 9.50 17.91 -6.78
C ALA A 32 10.46 17.97 -5.58
N ASN A 33 11.27 16.93 -5.41
CA ASN A 33 12.17 16.77 -4.27
C ASN A 33 11.42 16.87 -2.94
N ASP A 34 11.77 17.88 -2.13
CA ASP A 34 11.21 18.14 -0.80
C ASP A 34 9.92 18.97 -0.81
N ARG A 35 9.45 19.39 -1.99
CA ARG A 35 8.26 20.24 -2.13
C ARG A 35 7.09 19.51 -2.75
N ILE A 36 5.91 19.75 -2.17
CA ILE A 36 4.62 19.32 -2.68
C ILE A 36 3.81 20.57 -3.04
N TYR A 37 3.39 20.66 -4.30
CA TYR A 37 2.62 21.76 -4.83
C TYR A 37 1.13 21.38 -4.84
N LEU A 38 0.31 22.16 -4.15
CA LEU A 38 -1.14 21.95 -4.00
C LEU A 38 -1.90 23.18 -4.50
N GLN A 39 -3.13 22.99 -4.96
CA GLN A 39 -4.03 24.09 -5.30
C GLN A 39 -4.72 24.60 -4.03
N ARG A 40 -4.94 25.93 -3.94
CA ARG A 40 -5.59 26.56 -2.80
C ARG A 40 -7.12 26.39 -2.80
N ASP A 41 -7.75 26.53 -3.96
CA ASP A 41 -9.21 26.63 -4.09
C ASP A 41 -9.90 25.27 -4.27
N GLU A 42 -11.16 25.19 -3.83
CA GLU A 42 -12.07 24.03 -4.03
C GLU A 42 -11.49 22.68 -3.54
N MET A 43 -10.92 22.72 -2.34
CA MET A 43 -10.21 21.58 -1.78
C MET A 43 -10.58 21.28 -0.32
N VAL A 44 -10.29 20.06 0.11
CA VAL A 44 -10.31 19.65 1.52
C VAL A 44 -8.94 19.06 1.87
N PHE A 45 -8.29 19.64 2.87
CA PHE A 45 -7.04 19.12 3.43
C PHE A 45 -7.31 18.45 4.77
N ILE A 46 -6.94 17.17 4.90
CA ILE A 46 -7.13 16.37 6.11
C ILE A 46 -5.76 15.95 6.63
N PRO A 47 -5.28 16.50 7.75
CA PRO A 47 -4.02 16.07 8.35
C PRO A 47 -4.16 14.64 8.89
N LEU A 48 -3.11 13.85 8.74
CA LEU A 48 -2.95 12.48 9.26
C LEU A 48 -1.63 12.39 10.04
N LYS A 49 -1.51 11.43 10.96
CA LYS A 49 -0.32 11.20 11.79
C LYS A 49 0.23 12.49 12.38
N GLU A 50 -0.64 13.23 13.09
CA GLU A 50 -0.27 14.50 13.72
C GLU A 50 0.30 15.55 12.73
N GLY A 51 -0.15 15.51 11.47
CA GLY A 51 0.28 16.44 10.42
C GLY A 51 1.56 16.02 9.68
N ILE A 52 2.08 14.81 9.92
CA ILE A 52 3.20 14.25 9.16
C ILE A 52 2.75 13.85 7.74
N GLN A 53 1.51 13.37 7.62
CA GLN A 53 0.88 12.95 6.37
C GLN A 53 -0.44 13.69 6.18
N PHE A 54 -1.02 13.61 4.98
CA PHE A 54 -2.30 14.25 4.71
C PHE A 54 -3.07 13.59 3.57
N LEU A 55 -4.38 13.78 3.58
CA LEU A 55 -5.23 13.63 2.41
C LEU A 55 -5.58 15.00 1.85
N TYR A 56 -5.53 15.12 0.53
CA TYR A 56 -5.90 16.32 -0.20
C TYR A 56 -6.95 15.95 -1.24
N LEU A 57 -8.18 16.44 -1.04
CA LEU A 57 -9.32 16.14 -1.89
C LEU A 57 -9.58 17.35 -2.78
N GLN A 58 -9.54 17.16 -4.09
CA GLN A 58 -9.70 18.22 -5.10
C GLN A 58 -10.99 18.02 -5.90
N GLY A 59 -11.82 19.07 -6.01
CA GLY A 59 -13.05 19.02 -6.80
C GLY A 59 -14.11 18.07 -6.22
N ALA A 60 -14.07 17.86 -4.90
CA ALA A 60 -15.14 17.20 -4.14
C ALA A 60 -16.31 18.19 -3.96
N ASP A 61 -16.88 18.67 -5.06
CA ASP A 61 -18.09 19.48 -5.01
C ASP A 61 -19.27 18.58 -4.63
N ASP A 62 -20.32 19.15 -4.01
CA ASP A 62 -21.58 18.46 -3.68
C ASP A 62 -22.38 17.99 -4.92
N VAL A 63 -21.76 17.92 -6.10
CA VAL A 63 -22.38 17.51 -7.36
C VAL A 63 -22.49 15.98 -7.42
N PRO A 64 -23.70 15.40 -7.39
CA PRO A 64 -23.88 13.96 -7.45
C PRO A 64 -23.24 13.36 -8.72
N GLY A 65 -22.36 12.37 -8.54
CA GLY A 65 -21.70 11.65 -9.64
C GLY A 65 -20.33 12.18 -10.05
N ARG A 66 -19.88 13.34 -9.54
CA ARG A 66 -18.48 13.77 -9.69
C ARG A 66 -17.67 13.18 -8.53
N GLN A 67 -16.82 12.19 -8.83
CA GLN A 67 -15.82 11.75 -7.86
C GLN A 67 -14.67 12.76 -7.87
N GLY A 68 -14.51 13.49 -6.76
CA GLY A 68 -13.33 14.31 -6.53
C GLY A 68 -12.06 13.46 -6.56
N ARG A 69 -10.91 14.08 -6.84
CA ARG A 69 -9.61 13.39 -6.80
C ARG A 69 -9.09 13.37 -5.39
N VAL A 70 -8.57 12.24 -4.97
CA VAL A 70 -7.98 12.08 -3.63
C VAL A 70 -6.47 11.91 -3.79
N TRP A 71 -5.72 12.74 -3.09
CA TRP A 71 -4.27 12.65 -3.02
C TRP A 71 -3.85 12.29 -1.62
N PHE A 72 -2.86 11.42 -1.48
CA PHE A 72 -2.23 11.08 -0.22
C PHE A 72 -0.76 11.49 -0.29
N GLY A 73 -0.30 12.26 0.69
CA GLY A 73 1.05 12.81 0.68
C GLY A 73 1.57 13.14 2.07
N GLY A 74 2.75 13.74 2.09
CA GLY A 74 3.43 14.19 3.29
C GLY A 74 4.81 13.57 3.39
N THR A 75 5.22 13.19 4.59
CA THR A 75 6.48 12.50 4.85
C THR A 75 6.21 11.12 5.42
N ASP A 76 6.95 10.11 4.97
CA ASP A 76 7.14 8.90 5.75
C ASP A 76 8.61 8.83 6.13
N GLU A 77 9.45 8.35 5.22
CA GLU A 77 10.91 8.49 5.31
C GLU A 77 11.43 9.62 4.41
N ALA A 78 10.79 9.80 3.26
CA ALA A 78 10.98 10.93 2.36
C ALA A 78 9.64 11.58 2.00
N PRO A 79 9.66 12.82 1.48
CA PRO A 79 8.47 13.47 0.94
C PRO A 79 7.87 12.68 -0.22
N PHE A 80 6.56 12.41 -0.17
CA PHE A 80 5.83 11.67 -1.21
C PHE A 80 4.49 12.34 -1.53
N LEU A 81 3.97 12.05 -2.72
CA LEU A 81 2.63 12.45 -3.12
C LEU A 81 2.09 11.48 -4.17
N VAL A 82 0.95 10.88 -3.89
CA VAL A 82 0.28 9.93 -4.78
C VAL A 82 -1.18 10.28 -4.98
N GLU A 83 -1.68 10.05 -6.19
CA GLU A 83 -3.10 10.11 -6.50
C GLU A 83 -3.72 8.75 -6.22
N LEU A 84 -4.71 8.72 -5.35
CA LEU A 84 -5.49 7.54 -5.07
C LEU A 84 -6.62 7.39 -6.11
N ASN A 85 -7.00 6.15 -6.42
CA ASN A 85 -8.11 5.89 -7.33
C ASN A 85 -9.44 6.39 -6.72
N GLY A 86 -10.46 6.63 -7.56
CA GLY A 86 -11.74 7.19 -7.11
C GLY A 86 -12.51 6.32 -6.11
N ASP A 87 -12.24 5.01 -6.09
CA ASP A 87 -12.95 4.06 -5.21
C ASP A 87 -12.58 4.23 -3.74
N ILE A 88 -11.36 4.71 -3.43
CA ILE A 88 -11.01 5.01 -2.03
C ILE A 88 -11.75 6.23 -1.50
N GLY A 89 -12.20 7.14 -2.37
CA GLY A 89 -12.90 8.35 -1.96
C GLY A 89 -14.18 8.05 -1.18
N GLY A 90 -14.87 6.96 -1.54
CA GLY A 90 -16.02 6.46 -0.79
C GLY A 90 -15.65 5.93 0.59
N GLU A 91 -14.47 5.32 0.73
CA GLU A 91 -13.99 4.83 2.03
C GLU A 91 -13.49 5.99 2.90
N VAL A 92 -12.67 6.91 2.36
CA VAL A 92 -12.20 8.13 3.03
C VAL A 92 -13.37 8.97 3.55
N ALA A 93 -14.43 9.17 2.75
CA ALA A 93 -15.60 9.93 3.16
C ALA A 93 -16.40 9.27 4.31
N LYS A 94 -16.26 7.95 4.48
CA LYS A 94 -16.89 7.18 5.56
C LYS A 94 -15.99 7.02 6.77
N CYS A 95 -14.70 7.33 6.69
CA CYS A 95 -13.73 7.15 7.77
C CYS A 95 -13.97 8.18 8.88
N PRO A 96 -14.47 7.78 10.07
CA PRO A 96 -14.53 8.68 11.22
C PRO A 96 -13.15 8.83 11.88
N ASP A 97 -12.21 7.93 11.56
CA ASP A 97 -10.87 7.88 12.14
C ASP A 97 -9.81 7.60 11.06
N GLU A 98 -8.57 7.98 11.39
CA GLU A 98 -7.39 7.80 10.55
C GLU A 98 -7.01 6.32 10.33
N SER A 99 -7.28 5.44 11.29
CA SER A 99 -6.92 4.03 11.22
C SER A 99 -7.68 3.27 10.13
N VAL A 100 -8.95 3.63 9.90
CA VAL A 100 -9.77 3.06 8.82
C VAL A 100 -9.17 3.37 7.46
N PHE A 101 -8.61 4.57 7.26
CA PHE A 101 -7.92 4.92 6.01
C PHE A 101 -6.70 4.02 5.78
N TYR A 102 -5.84 3.85 6.78
CA TYR A 102 -4.67 2.97 6.64
C TYR A 102 -5.04 1.50 6.47
N GLU A 103 -6.12 1.05 7.12
CA GLU A 103 -6.64 -0.30 6.91
C GLU A 103 -7.15 -0.48 5.47
N ALA A 104 -7.85 0.52 4.93
CA ALA A 104 -8.36 0.49 3.55
C ALA A 104 -7.23 0.38 2.52
N LEU A 105 -6.05 0.96 2.79
CA LEU A 105 -4.89 0.82 1.89
C LEU A 105 -4.37 -0.62 1.78
N VAL A 106 -4.62 -1.47 2.78
CA VAL A 106 -4.18 -2.87 2.77
C VAL A 106 -5.10 -3.68 1.85
N PRO A 107 -4.56 -4.41 0.85
CA PRO A 107 -5.36 -5.26 -0.01
C PRO A 107 -6.24 -6.22 0.80
N GLU A 108 -7.50 -6.40 0.39
CA GLU A 108 -8.47 -7.21 1.15
C GLU A 108 -7.96 -8.63 1.43
N HIS A 109 -7.37 -9.28 0.42
CA HIS A 109 -6.81 -10.62 0.58
C HIS A 109 -5.68 -10.65 1.62
N MET A 110 -4.83 -9.62 1.67
CA MET A 110 -3.77 -9.50 2.69
C MET A 110 -4.38 -9.36 4.08
N ARG A 111 -5.39 -8.50 4.26
CA ARG A 111 -6.10 -8.32 5.55
C ARG A 111 -6.72 -9.60 6.06
N LEU A 112 -7.38 -10.34 5.16
CA LEU A 112 -7.99 -11.62 5.50
C LEU A 112 -6.95 -12.60 6.02
N VAL A 113 -5.81 -12.75 5.33
CA VAL A 113 -4.71 -13.66 5.73
C VAL A 113 -4.02 -13.20 7.02
N ALA A 114 -3.85 -11.90 7.23
CA ALA A 114 -3.23 -11.38 8.44
C ALA A 114 -4.07 -11.59 9.69
N ARG A 115 -5.38 -11.29 9.64
CA ARG A 115 -6.33 -11.56 10.73
C ARG A 115 -6.39 -13.04 11.06
N ALA A 116 -6.44 -13.85 10.00
CA ALA A 116 -6.35 -15.29 10.03
C ALA A 116 -5.15 -15.81 10.84
N LEU A 117 -3.98 -15.22 10.60
CA LEU A 117 -2.72 -15.63 11.19
C LEU A 117 -2.41 -14.96 12.53
N ASP A 118 -3.19 -13.96 12.92
CA ASP A 118 -2.90 -13.05 14.02
C ASP A 118 -1.50 -12.43 13.87
N ARG A 119 -1.24 -11.86 12.69
CA ARG A 119 0.06 -11.26 12.33
C ARG A 119 -0.11 -9.86 11.78
N ALA A 120 0.86 -9.00 12.08
CA ALA A 120 0.95 -7.65 11.54
C ALA A 120 1.72 -7.62 10.22
N PHE A 121 1.45 -6.59 9.41
CA PHE A 121 2.20 -6.30 8.19
C PHE A 121 3.43 -5.46 8.49
N VAL A 122 4.45 -5.62 7.66
CA VAL A 122 5.45 -4.57 7.40
C VAL A 122 5.04 -3.86 6.12
N ARG A 123 5.21 -2.54 6.06
CA ARG A 123 4.87 -1.72 4.89
C ARG A 123 6.08 -0.89 4.47
N GLN A 124 6.28 -0.75 3.17
CA GLN A 124 7.17 0.24 2.54
C GLN A 124 6.46 0.78 1.32
N GLY A 125 6.23 2.10 1.26
CA GLY A 125 5.48 2.73 0.18
C GLY A 125 4.11 2.09 -0.02
N ASP A 126 3.95 1.44 -1.16
CA ASP A 126 2.74 0.75 -1.61
C ASP A 126 2.77 -0.77 -1.45
N ILE A 127 3.88 -1.32 -0.96
CA ILE A 127 4.12 -2.74 -0.72
C ILE A 127 3.83 -3.10 0.74
N PHE A 128 3.06 -4.18 0.93
CA PHE A 128 2.81 -4.81 2.21
C PHE A 128 3.43 -6.20 2.23
N ALA A 129 4.12 -6.54 3.31
CA ALA A 129 4.71 -7.84 3.56
C ALA A 129 4.10 -8.46 4.82
N LEU A 130 3.49 -9.64 4.67
CA LEU A 130 2.90 -10.43 5.75
C LEU A 130 3.75 -11.68 6.00
N PRO A 131 4.31 -11.87 7.20
CA PRO A 131 5.07 -13.08 7.49
C PRO A 131 4.19 -14.33 7.45
N LEU A 132 4.59 -15.33 6.67
CA LEU A 132 3.97 -16.66 6.60
C LEU A 132 4.65 -17.68 7.52
N GLY A 133 5.90 -17.43 7.91
CA GLY A 133 6.71 -18.31 8.75
C GLY A 133 7.74 -19.10 7.95
N ASN A 134 8.35 -20.10 8.60
CA ASN A 134 9.58 -20.75 8.13
C ASN A 134 9.35 -22.23 7.84
N ARG A 135 8.16 -22.74 8.16
CA ARG A 135 7.83 -24.16 8.06
C ARG A 135 6.71 -24.36 7.07
N GLU A 136 6.82 -25.42 6.30
CA GLU A 136 5.78 -25.91 5.40
C GLU A 136 4.44 -26.08 6.13
N ALA A 137 4.47 -26.53 7.40
CA ALA A 137 3.28 -26.67 8.23
C ALA A 137 2.56 -25.34 8.52
N ASP A 138 3.28 -24.22 8.55
CA ASP A 138 2.69 -22.90 8.77
C ASP A 138 1.93 -22.47 7.50
N ILE A 139 2.57 -22.62 6.33
CA ILE A 139 2.01 -22.29 5.01
C ILE A 139 0.85 -23.23 4.64
N ALA A 140 1.03 -24.54 4.83
CA ALA A 140 -0.02 -25.53 4.64
C ALA A 140 -1.16 -25.38 5.65
N GLY A 141 -0.87 -24.96 6.88
CA GLY A 141 -1.86 -24.65 7.91
C GLY A 141 -2.74 -23.47 7.50
N ILE A 142 -2.15 -22.43 6.92
CA ILE A 142 -2.87 -21.28 6.33
C ILE A 142 -3.81 -21.76 5.22
N LEU A 143 -3.28 -22.55 4.28
CA LEU A 143 -4.01 -23.01 3.10
C LEU A 143 -5.08 -24.07 3.36
N ASN A 144 -5.20 -24.57 4.59
CA ASN A 144 -6.19 -25.57 4.96
C ASN A 144 -7.22 -25.07 5.99
N ARG A 145 -7.01 -23.89 6.59
CA ARG A 145 -7.83 -23.37 7.71
C ARG A 145 -8.84 -22.31 7.30
N TYR A 146 -8.65 -21.62 6.16
CA TYR A 146 -9.51 -20.51 5.76
C TYR A 146 -10.55 -20.90 4.71
N SER A 147 -11.53 -20.01 4.50
CA SER A 147 -12.66 -20.25 3.61
C SER A 147 -12.19 -20.74 2.24
N PRO A 148 -12.99 -21.55 1.53
CA PRO A 148 -12.65 -22.00 0.19
C PRO A 148 -12.25 -20.85 -0.73
N GLU A 149 -12.80 -19.63 -0.61
CA GLU A 149 -12.38 -18.49 -1.42
C GLU A 149 -11.00 -17.95 -1.06
N ILE A 150 -10.66 -17.80 0.22
CA ILE A 150 -9.32 -17.36 0.66
C ILE A 150 -8.31 -18.43 0.30
N THR A 151 -8.62 -19.69 0.60
CA THR A 151 -7.80 -20.84 0.23
C THR A 151 -7.66 -20.93 -1.28
N TYR A 152 -8.72 -20.76 -2.06
CA TYR A 152 -8.68 -20.76 -3.52
C TYR A 152 -7.87 -19.60 -4.06
N ASN A 153 -7.99 -18.39 -3.51
CA ASN A 153 -7.23 -17.23 -3.97
C ASN A 153 -5.76 -17.35 -3.60
N VAL A 154 -5.43 -17.67 -2.34
CA VAL A 154 -4.04 -17.92 -1.95
C VAL A 154 -3.49 -19.10 -2.75
N ARG A 155 -4.23 -20.20 -2.94
CA ARG A 155 -3.79 -21.30 -3.82
C ARG A 155 -3.60 -20.85 -5.26
N ARG A 156 -4.58 -20.19 -5.87
CA ARG A 156 -4.53 -19.65 -7.23
C ARG A 156 -3.32 -18.76 -7.43
N TYR A 157 -3.09 -17.86 -6.48
CA TYR A 157 -1.99 -16.92 -6.50
C TYR A 157 -0.66 -17.50 -5.99
N LEU A 158 -0.66 -18.73 -5.52
CA LEU A 158 0.56 -19.48 -5.23
C LEU A 158 0.82 -20.56 -6.30
N GLY A 159 -0.07 -20.68 -7.31
CA GLY A 159 -0.02 -21.75 -8.32
C GLY A 159 -0.37 -23.14 -7.79
N LEU A 160 -1.14 -23.23 -6.70
CA LEU A 160 -1.46 -24.41 -5.91
C LEU A 160 -2.91 -24.90 -6.11
N MET A 161 -3.37 -24.96 -7.34
CA MET A 161 -4.78 -25.23 -7.67
C MET A 161 -5.17 -26.72 -7.71
N HIS A 162 -4.22 -27.65 -7.69
CA HIS A 162 -4.39 -29.04 -8.11
C HIS A 162 -4.09 -30.11 -7.04
N GLY A 163 -3.65 -29.80 -5.82
CA GLY A 163 -3.45 -30.83 -4.80
C GLY A 163 -2.71 -30.42 -3.52
N LYS A 164 -2.58 -31.37 -2.59
CA LYS A 164 -1.82 -31.17 -1.32
C LYS A 164 -0.30 -31.09 -1.53
N ASP A 165 0.20 -31.55 -2.67
CA ASP A 165 1.63 -31.63 -2.97
C ASP A 165 2.22 -30.31 -3.51
N GLU A 166 1.40 -29.29 -3.70
CA GLU A 166 1.84 -28.06 -4.38
C GLU A 166 2.58 -27.11 -3.44
N VAL A 167 2.28 -27.10 -2.14
CA VAL A 167 3.04 -26.29 -1.15
C VAL A 167 4.50 -26.72 -1.13
N PRO A 168 4.83 -28.02 -0.99
CA PRO A 168 6.20 -28.48 -1.15
C PRO A 168 6.79 -28.10 -2.52
N ALA A 169 6.00 -28.15 -3.59
CA ALA A 169 6.48 -27.75 -4.93
C ALA A 169 6.78 -26.24 -5.06
N LEU A 170 5.99 -25.36 -4.43
CA LEU A 170 6.24 -23.93 -4.37
C LEU A 170 7.48 -23.62 -3.53
N LEU A 171 7.60 -24.22 -2.35
CA LEU A 171 8.79 -24.07 -1.51
C LEU A 171 10.04 -24.58 -2.22
N GLU A 172 9.92 -25.68 -2.97
CA GLU A 172 10.99 -26.19 -3.80
C GLU A 172 11.31 -25.25 -4.98
N LYS A 173 10.29 -24.63 -5.59
CA LYS A 173 10.47 -23.60 -6.62
C LYS A 173 11.17 -22.36 -6.06
N MET A 174 10.79 -21.90 -4.86
CA MET A 174 11.48 -20.81 -4.15
C MET A 174 12.92 -21.19 -3.84
N ARG A 175 13.16 -22.37 -3.28
CA ARG A 175 14.50 -22.89 -2.97
C ARG A 175 15.40 -22.96 -4.20
N LYS A 176 14.83 -23.28 -5.36
CA LYS A 176 15.51 -23.33 -6.65
C LYS A 176 15.54 -21.99 -7.39
N ALA A 177 14.75 -21.01 -6.97
CA ALA A 177 14.72 -19.70 -7.62
C ALA A 177 16.11 -19.07 -7.48
N PRO A 178 16.65 -18.46 -8.55
CA PRO A 178 17.92 -17.77 -8.45
C PRO A 178 17.80 -16.65 -7.43
N PHE A 179 18.82 -16.50 -6.60
CA PHE A 179 18.95 -15.32 -5.76
C PHE A 179 19.39 -14.18 -6.69
N ASP A 180 18.43 -13.38 -7.14
CA ASP A 180 18.65 -12.29 -8.08
C ASP A 180 17.89 -11.04 -7.63
N THR A 181 18.00 -9.98 -8.42
CA THR A 181 17.29 -8.72 -8.23
C THR A 181 16.09 -8.65 -9.17
N TYR A 182 14.90 -8.44 -8.62
CA TYR A 182 13.65 -8.38 -9.38
C TYR A 182 12.88 -7.10 -9.05
N PRO A 183 12.26 -6.43 -10.05
CA PRO A 183 11.25 -5.43 -9.75
C PRO A 183 10.03 -6.11 -9.11
N ILE A 184 9.55 -5.60 -7.98
CA ILE A 184 8.38 -6.16 -7.28
C ILE A 184 7.12 -5.51 -7.88
N PHE A 185 6.22 -6.32 -8.44
CA PHE A 185 4.97 -5.88 -9.08
C PHE A 185 5.18 -4.81 -10.17
N GLY A 186 6.34 -4.81 -10.82
CA GLY A 186 6.71 -3.80 -11.83
C GLY A 186 6.90 -2.38 -11.27
N THR A 187 7.06 -2.22 -9.95
CA THR A 187 7.34 -0.93 -9.30
C THR A 187 8.85 -0.62 -9.29
N ARG A 188 9.24 0.49 -8.64
CA ARG A 188 10.65 0.83 -8.40
C ARG A 188 11.26 0.05 -7.24
N HIS A 189 10.46 -0.74 -6.51
CA HIS A 189 10.95 -1.65 -5.49
C HIS A 189 11.76 -2.79 -6.11
N LEU A 190 12.97 -3.01 -5.61
CA LEU A 190 13.85 -4.09 -6.01
C LEU A 190 13.93 -5.15 -4.90
N GLY A 191 13.39 -6.32 -5.18
CA GLY A 191 13.53 -7.50 -4.33
C GLY A 191 14.82 -8.24 -4.65
N ARG A 192 15.68 -8.44 -3.65
CA ARG A 192 16.88 -9.28 -3.71
C ARG A 192 16.65 -10.54 -2.89
N GLY A 193 16.39 -11.65 -3.56
CA GLY A 193 16.08 -12.90 -2.87
C GLY A 193 15.30 -13.90 -3.69
N GLN A 194 14.59 -14.79 -2.99
CA GLN A 194 13.68 -15.74 -3.61
C GLN A 194 12.34 -15.07 -3.85
N TYR A 195 11.91 -15.03 -5.10
CA TYR A 195 10.71 -14.33 -5.51
C TYR A 195 9.85 -15.19 -6.44
N VAL A 196 8.55 -15.28 -6.14
CA VAL A 196 7.56 -15.93 -7.00
C VAL A 196 6.31 -15.04 -7.04
N GLU A 197 6.07 -14.41 -8.17
CA GLU A 197 4.89 -13.59 -8.42
C GLU A 197 3.74 -14.40 -9.05
N SER A 198 2.50 -14.08 -8.68
CA SER A 198 1.30 -14.57 -9.35
C SER A 198 0.16 -13.56 -9.25
N GLY A 199 0.02 -12.74 -10.29
CA GLY A 199 -1.02 -11.70 -10.32
C GLY A 199 -0.80 -10.65 -9.22
N PRO A 200 -1.78 -10.35 -8.36
CA PRO A 200 -1.72 -9.26 -7.38
C PRO A 200 -0.91 -9.56 -6.12
N VAL A 201 -0.29 -10.75 -6.02
CA VAL A 201 0.53 -11.13 -4.86
C VAL A 201 1.81 -11.81 -5.30
N ALA A 202 2.77 -11.84 -4.38
CA ALA A 202 3.99 -12.60 -4.55
C ALA A 202 4.38 -13.28 -3.24
N VAL A 203 5.19 -14.32 -3.34
CA VAL A 203 5.90 -14.88 -2.19
C VAL A 203 7.35 -14.47 -2.27
N PHE A 204 7.86 -13.96 -1.16
CA PHE A 204 9.20 -13.40 -1.11
C PHE A 204 9.93 -13.76 0.18
N GLN A 205 11.22 -14.00 0.05
CA GLN A 205 12.17 -14.07 1.15
C GLN A 205 13.48 -13.41 0.69
N GLY A 206 13.98 -12.45 1.46
CA GLY A 206 15.15 -11.67 1.08
C GLY A 206 15.07 -10.23 1.55
N ARG A 207 15.55 -9.29 0.74
CA ARG A 207 15.56 -7.86 1.03
C ARG A 207 14.79 -7.08 -0.01
N ILE A 208 14.01 -6.09 0.41
CA ILE A 208 13.33 -5.15 -0.49
C ILE A 208 13.99 -3.78 -0.36
N ASP A 209 14.50 -3.26 -1.47
CA ASP A 209 15.06 -1.92 -1.59
C ASP A 209 14.08 -1.02 -2.36
N ALA A 210 13.94 0.24 -1.97
CA ALA A 210 13.22 1.26 -2.74
C ALA A 210 14.00 2.60 -2.70
N PRO A 211 13.88 3.48 -3.70
CA PRO A 211 14.70 4.70 -3.78
C PRO A 211 14.49 5.66 -2.60
N ASP A 212 13.23 5.90 -2.21
CA ASP A 212 12.85 6.88 -1.20
C ASP A 212 12.54 6.24 0.18
N HIS A 213 12.91 4.96 0.39
CA HIS A 213 12.66 4.23 1.64
C HIS A 213 13.85 3.36 2.07
N LYS A 214 14.01 3.18 3.39
CA LYS A 214 14.97 2.27 4.02
C LYS A 214 14.62 0.84 3.64
N PRO A 215 15.62 0.00 3.36
CA PRO A 215 15.38 -1.39 2.98
C PRO A 215 14.57 -2.15 4.04
N ILE A 216 13.63 -2.99 3.59
CA ILE A 216 13.00 -3.99 4.46
C ILE A 216 13.82 -5.28 4.37
N LEU A 217 14.22 -5.82 5.53
CA LEU A 217 14.87 -7.11 5.65
C LEU A 217 13.82 -8.18 5.98
N LEU A 218 13.62 -9.12 5.06
CA LEU A 218 12.65 -10.22 5.09
C LEU A 218 13.36 -11.58 4.95
N GLU A 219 14.59 -11.69 5.46
CA GLU A 219 15.49 -12.82 5.20
C GLU A 219 15.20 -14.04 6.08
N ASP A 220 14.68 -13.82 7.30
CA ASP A 220 14.52 -14.89 8.29
C ASP A 220 13.29 -15.78 8.07
N GLN A 221 12.32 -15.33 7.26
CA GLN A 221 11.06 -16.05 7.04
C GLN A 221 10.44 -15.72 5.68
N VAL A 222 9.55 -16.60 5.22
CA VAL A 222 8.81 -16.38 3.98
C VAL A 222 7.68 -15.38 4.22
N HIS A 223 7.48 -14.44 3.29
CA HIS A 223 6.44 -13.43 3.34
C HIS A 223 5.51 -13.52 2.14
N LEU A 224 4.23 -13.24 2.37
CA LEU A 224 3.29 -12.88 1.31
C LEU A 224 3.40 -11.38 1.08
N LEU A 225 3.64 -10.99 -0.16
CA LEU A 225 3.64 -9.61 -0.60
C LEU A 225 2.30 -9.29 -1.27
N GLY A 226 1.82 -8.06 -1.06
CA GLY A 226 0.73 -7.48 -1.81
C GLY A 226 0.98 -5.99 -2.04
N GLN A 227 0.56 -5.48 -3.19
CA GLN A 227 0.59 -4.06 -3.51
C GLN A 227 -0.80 -3.46 -3.25
N THR A 228 -0.86 -2.22 -2.74
CA THR A 228 -2.15 -1.54 -2.63
C THR A 228 -2.84 -1.39 -4.00
N ASN A 229 -4.15 -1.56 -4.04
CA ASN A 229 -4.94 -1.45 -5.28
C ASN A 229 -5.41 -0.01 -5.54
N TYR A 230 -5.13 0.91 -4.63
CA TYR A 230 -5.70 2.24 -4.63
C TYR A 230 -4.79 3.30 -5.23
N LEU A 231 -3.59 2.97 -5.73
CA LEU A 231 -2.73 3.94 -6.41
C LEU A 231 -3.07 4.02 -7.89
N THR A 232 -3.31 5.24 -8.36
CA THR A 232 -3.43 5.52 -9.80
C THR A 232 -2.07 5.51 -10.49
N ASN A 233 -0.99 5.79 -9.74
CA ASN A 233 0.39 5.67 -10.18
C ASN A 233 1.27 5.22 -9.00
N SER A 234 1.82 4.01 -9.08
CA SER A 234 2.75 3.47 -8.06
C SER A 234 4.07 4.24 -8.02
N GLU A 235 4.52 4.83 -9.14
CA GLU A 235 5.77 5.58 -9.17
C GLU A 235 5.77 6.82 -8.27
N GLY A 236 4.62 7.36 -7.88
CA GLY A 236 4.57 8.52 -6.97
C GLY A 236 4.79 8.16 -5.50
N ALA A 237 4.68 6.87 -5.14
CA ALA A 237 4.77 6.37 -3.77
C ALA A 237 6.23 6.12 -3.31
N ASP A 238 7.14 6.04 -4.29
CA ASP A 238 8.53 5.58 -4.15
C ASP A 238 9.55 6.65 -4.50
#